data_AF-A0A923LAQ5-F1
#
_entry.id   AF-A0A923LAQ5-F1
#
_cell.length_a   1.000
_cell.length_b   1.000
_cell.length_c   1.000
_cell.angle_alpha   90.00
_cell.angle_beta   90.00
_cell.angle_gamma   90.00
#
_symmetry.space_group_name_H-M   'P 1'
#
loop_
_entity.id
_entity.type
_entity.pdbx_description
1 polymer ?
#
loop_
_entity_poly.entity_id
_entity_poly.type
_entity_poly.pdbx_seq_one_letter_code
_entity_poly.pdbx_strand_id
1 'polypeptide(L)'
;MEFREKKRWVFLGLPLSFTTYTITEEIVTIEQGFLNRKEDDCYMYKIQDVTLTTSLFERIMGLGTIICNTGDVTHPRLELTHIKNARAIKDFILQQSEDQRMKRRTLNTQNIGAMPDPDSIHDIHDDCGMPHMH
;
A
#
# COMPACT_ATOMS: atom_id res chain seq x y z
N MET A 1 -12.94 5.36 -3.23
CA MET A 1 -13.91 4.35 -2.74
C MET A 1 -13.51 3.96 -1.33
N GLU A 2 -14.45 3.96 -0.39
CA GLU A 2 -14.18 3.64 1.02
C GLU A 2 -15.01 2.42 1.44
N PHE A 3 -14.38 1.43 2.06
CA PHE A 3 -15.05 0.27 2.63
C PHE A 3 -14.99 0.34 4.15
N ARG A 4 -16.16 0.39 4.79
CA ARG A 4 -16.28 0.32 6.25
C ARG A 4 -17.02 -0.96 6.64
N GLU A 5 -16.31 -1.90 7.22
CA GLU A 5 -16.85 -3.18 7.69
C GLU A 5 -16.69 -3.31 9.20
N LYS A 6 -17.60 -4.03 9.84
CA LYS A 6 -17.51 -4.37 11.27
C LYS A 6 -17.29 -5.86 11.40
N LYS A 7 -16.43 -6.25 12.34
CA LYS A 7 -16.25 -7.67 12.67
C LYS A 7 -17.59 -8.24 13.14
N ARG A 8 -17.98 -9.39 12.57
CA ARG A 8 -19.21 -10.09 12.92
C ARG A 8 -18.88 -11.35 13.69
N TRP A 9 -19.74 -11.72 14.63
CA TRP A 9 -19.57 -12.95 15.37
C TRP A 9 -20.08 -14.14 14.56
N VAL A 10 -19.25 -15.18 14.45
CA VAL A 10 -19.46 -16.33 13.56
C VAL A 10 -20.67 -17.16 13.99
N PHE A 11 -20.97 -17.23 15.29
CA PHE A 11 -21.99 -18.15 15.82
C PHE A 11 -23.41 -17.58 15.91
N LEU A 12 -23.56 -16.25 15.98
CA LEU A 12 -24.85 -15.57 16.22
C LEU A 12 -25.10 -14.38 15.28
N GLY A 13 -24.18 -14.08 14.35
CA GLY A 13 -24.34 -12.98 13.37
C GLY A 13 -24.37 -11.57 13.96
N LEU A 14 -24.32 -11.43 15.29
CA LEU A 14 -24.35 -10.17 16.01
C LEU A 14 -22.98 -9.46 15.95
N PRO A 15 -22.93 -8.12 15.75
CA PRO A 15 -21.70 -7.33 15.79
C PRO A 15 -21.29 -7.06 17.26
N LEU A 16 -21.13 -8.11 18.05
CA LEU A 16 -20.70 -8.02 19.45
C LEU A 16 -19.22 -7.67 19.62
N SER A 17 -18.44 -7.75 18.54
CA SER A 17 -17.07 -7.26 18.51
C SER A 17 -17.04 -5.77 18.21
N PHE A 18 -16.44 -5.00 19.11
CA PHE A 18 -16.09 -3.59 18.93
C PHE A 18 -14.85 -3.46 18.04
N THR A 19 -14.94 -4.02 16.84
CA THR A 19 -13.88 -3.95 15.84
C THR A 19 -14.44 -3.38 14.55
N THR A 20 -13.91 -2.22 14.15
CA THR A 20 -14.26 -1.55 12.91
C THR A 20 -13.05 -1.57 11.99
N TYR A 21 -13.27 -2.00 10.76
CA TYR A 21 -12.30 -2.02 9.69
C TYR A 21 -12.66 -0.91 8.69
N THR A 22 -11.76 0.04 8.50
CA THR A 22 -11.92 1.11 7.51
C THR A 22 -10.81 0.94 6.49
N ILE A 23 -11.18 0.66 5.24
CA ILE A 23 -10.25 0.51 4.12
C ILE A 23 -10.50 1.67 3.16
N THR A 24 -9.50 2.54 3.03
CA THR A 24 -9.47 3.62 2.04
C THR A 24 -8.47 3.28 0.94
N GLU A 25 -8.30 4.17 -0.04
CA GLU A 25 -7.32 3.99 -1.13
C GLU A 25 -5.87 4.14 -0.65
N GLU A 26 -5.65 4.88 0.44
CA GLU A 26 -4.30 5.22 0.93
C GLU A 26 -3.94 4.49 2.22
N ILE A 27 -4.93 4.21 3.07
CA ILE A 27 -4.71 3.67 4.42
C ILE A 27 -5.77 2.62 4.79
N VAL A 28 -5.31 1.61 5.53
CA VAL A 28 -6.14 0.60 6.19
C VAL A 28 -6.08 0.86 7.69
N THR A 29 -7.23 1.14 8.28
CA THR A 29 -7.39 1.44 9.71
C THR A 29 -8.18 0.33 10.37
N ILE A 30 -7.65 -0.19 11.48
CA ILE A 30 -8.28 -1.21 12.30
C ILE A 30 -8.49 -0.64 13.70
N GLU A 31 -9.73 -0.35 14.04
CA GLU A 31 -10.11 0.09 15.38
C GLU A 31 -10.59 -1.11 16.18
N GLN A 32 -10.01 -1.38 17.34
CA GLN A 32 -10.38 -2.47 18.24
C GLN A 32 -10.58 -1.99 19.67
N GLY A 33 -11.63 -2.47 20.33
CA GLY A 33 -11.77 -2.45 21.79
C GLY A 33 -13.06 -1.80 22.30
N PHE A 34 -13.41 -2.15 23.54
CA PHE A 34 -14.63 -1.69 24.21
C PHE A 34 -14.33 -0.65 25.30
N LEU A 35 -13.40 -0.95 26.20
CA LEU A 35 -12.97 -0.07 27.30
C LEU A 35 -11.62 0.61 27.00
N ASN A 36 -10.72 -0.12 26.32
CA ASN A 36 -9.45 0.42 25.84
C ASN A 36 -9.49 0.38 24.31
N ARG A 37 -9.37 1.53 23.66
CA ARG A 37 -9.48 1.68 22.20
C ARG A 37 -8.07 1.66 21.61
N LYS A 38 -7.80 0.66 20.77
CA LYS A 38 -6.57 0.55 19.98
C LYS A 38 -6.90 0.85 18.53
N GLU A 39 -6.10 1.71 17.91
CA GLU A 39 -6.22 2.08 16.50
C GLU A 39 -4.90 1.72 15.83
N ASP A 40 -4.98 0.81 14.86
CA ASP A 40 -3.83 0.35 14.10
C ASP A 40 -4.00 0.79 12.63
N ASP A 41 -3.14 1.71 12.21
CA ASP A 41 -3.11 2.30 10.87
C ASP A 41 -1.96 1.74 10.03
N CYS A 42 -2.26 1.32 8.81
CA CYS A 42 -1.27 0.85 7.85
C CYS A 42 -1.50 1.47 6.48
N TYR A 43 -0.51 2.17 5.96
CA TYR A 43 -0.57 2.71 4.60
C TYR A 43 -0.54 1.61 3.54
N MET A 44 -1.31 1.81 2.48
CA MET A 44 -1.46 0.86 1.37
C MET A 44 -0.14 0.58 0.66
N TYR A 45 0.73 1.58 0.49
CA TYR A 45 2.05 1.40 -0.12
C TYR A 45 3.01 0.52 0.70
N LYS A 46 2.77 0.35 2.00
CA LYS A 46 3.59 -0.51 2.89
C LYS A 46 3.14 -1.97 2.86
N ILE A 47 1.94 -2.25 2.38
CA ILE A 47 1.41 -3.61 2.26
C ILE A 47 2.24 -4.35 1.20
N GLN A 48 2.80 -5.48 1.59
CA GLN A 48 3.65 -6.31 0.74
C GLN A 48 2.87 -7.42 0.06
N ASP A 49 2.07 -8.12 0.84
CA ASP A 49 1.29 -9.27 0.41
C ASP A 49 -0.05 -9.33 1.17
N VAL A 50 -1.06 -9.89 0.53
CA VAL A 50 -2.42 -10.00 1.07
C VAL A 50 -2.93 -11.43 0.90
N THR A 51 -3.07 -12.13 2.01
CA THR A 51 -3.57 -13.51 2.06
C THR A 51 -5.04 -13.54 2.48
N LEU A 52 -5.85 -14.34 1.80
CA LEU A 52 -7.25 -14.60 2.19
C LEU A 52 -7.37 -16.01 2.77
N THR A 53 -7.77 -16.09 4.04
CA THR A 53 -8.05 -17.35 4.73
C THR A 53 -9.55 -17.48 5.00
N THR A 54 -10.12 -18.64 4.70
CA THR A 54 -11.53 -18.94 5.00
C THR A 54 -11.64 -20.33 5.62
N SER A 55 -12.20 -20.39 6.83
CA SER A 55 -12.56 -21.65 7.48
C SER A 55 -13.84 -22.23 6.86
N LEU A 56 -14.09 -23.53 7.09
CA LEU A 56 -15.29 -24.21 6.54
C LEU A 56 -16.60 -23.52 6.97
N PHE A 57 -16.67 -23.06 8.22
CA PHE A 57 -17.85 -22.39 8.74
C PHE A 57 -17.98 -20.95 8.20
N GLU A 58 -16.87 -20.22 8.09
CA GLU A 58 -16.87 -18.92 7.41
C GLU A 58 -17.32 -19.05 5.95
N ARG A 59 -16.92 -20.12 5.24
CA ARG A 59 -17.33 -20.36 3.85
C ARG A 59 -18.84 -20.57 3.72
N ILE A 60 -19.45 -21.28 4.67
CA ILE A 60 -20.91 -21.47 4.71
C ILE A 60 -21.63 -20.15 5.05
N MET A 61 -21.07 -19.35 5.95
CA MET A 61 -21.62 -18.04 6.36
C MET A 61 -21.29 -16.88 5.39
N GLY A 62 -20.49 -17.14 4.35
CA GLY A 62 -20.01 -16.11 3.42
C GLY A 62 -19.10 -15.08 4.10
N LEU A 63 -18.29 -15.50 5.06
CA LEU A 63 -17.28 -14.71 5.77
C LEU A 63 -15.87 -15.11 5.32
N GLY A 64 -14.88 -14.28 5.64
CA GLY A 64 -13.48 -14.61 5.48
C GLY A 64 -12.58 -13.69 6.27
N THR A 65 -11.32 -14.11 6.38
CA THR A 65 -10.27 -13.40 7.12
C THR A 65 -9.16 -12.98 6.15
N ILE A 66 -8.89 -11.68 6.08
CA ILE A 66 -7.82 -11.12 5.25
C ILE A 66 -6.62 -10.84 6.14
N ILE A 67 -5.45 -11.30 5.73
CA ILE A 67 -4.17 -11.08 6.41
C ILE A 67 -3.32 -10.22 5.50
N CYS A 68 -3.03 -9.00 5.94
CA CYS A 68 -2.14 -8.07 5.25
C CYS A 68 -0.76 -8.16 5.89
N ASN A 69 0.22 -8.63 5.13
CA ASN A 69 1.62 -8.61 5.50
C ASN A 69 2.20 -7.25 5.10
N THR A 70 2.74 -6.52 6.06
CA THR A 70 3.30 -5.17 5.82
C THR A 70 4.78 -5.13 6.16
N GLY A 71 5.51 -4.27 5.46
CA GLY A 71 6.93 -4.02 5.74
C GLY A 71 7.17 -3.06 6.91
N ASP A 72 6.13 -2.67 7.65
CA ASP A 72 6.28 -1.76 8.79
C ASP A 72 6.85 -2.48 10.03
N VAL A 73 7.70 -1.77 10.79
CA VAL A 73 8.39 -2.34 11.96
C VAL A 73 7.44 -2.47 13.15
N THR A 74 6.46 -1.59 13.24
CA THR A 74 5.52 -1.49 14.37
C THR A 74 4.44 -2.56 14.34
N HIS A 75 3.93 -2.89 13.15
CA HIS A 75 2.81 -3.81 12.98
C HIS A 75 3.03 -4.70 11.76
N PRO A 76 3.88 -5.74 11.80
CA PRO A 76 4.25 -6.52 10.61
C PRO A 76 3.08 -7.30 9.97
N ARG A 77 1.97 -7.45 10.69
CA ARG A 77 0.82 -8.25 10.27
C ARG A 77 -0.49 -7.64 10.76
N LEU A 78 -1.38 -7.32 9.82
CA LEU A 78 -2.74 -6.82 10.09
C LEU A 78 -3.76 -7.89 9.70
N GLU A 79 -4.67 -8.22 10.61
CA GLU A 79 -5.69 -9.25 10.39
C GLU A 79 -7.10 -8.67 10.45
N LEU A 80 -7.79 -8.75 9.31
CA LEU A 80 -9.19 -8.38 9.16
C LEU A 80 -10.06 -9.64 9.19
N THR A 81 -10.56 -9.98 10.37
CA THR A 81 -11.28 -11.25 10.64
C THR A 81 -12.79 -11.15 10.42
N HIS A 82 -13.41 -12.23 9.95
CA HIS A 82 -14.87 -12.39 9.82
C HIS A 82 -15.57 -11.29 9.00
N ILE A 83 -15.01 -10.96 7.83
CA ILE A 83 -15.57 -10.00 6.89
C ILE A 83 -16.41 -10.72 5.82
N LYS A 84 -17.60 -10.20 5.49
CA LYS A 84 -18.46 -10.81 4.45
C LYS A 84 -17.84 -10.72 3.06
N ASN A 85 -17.47 -9.51 2.64
CA ASN A 85 -16.92 -9.25 1.31
C ASN A 85 -15.39 -9.40 1.28
N ALA A 86 -14.85 -10.40 1.98
CA ALA A 86 -13.40 -10.54 2.18
C ALA A 86 -12.62 -10.66 0.86
N ARG A 87 -13.20 -11.32 -0.15
CA ARG A 87 -12.59 -11.42 -1.48
C ARG A 87 -12.51 -10.06 -2.20
N ALA A 88 -13.61 -9.33 -2.26
CA ALA A 88 -13.65 -8.03 -2.93
C ALA A 88 -12.72 -7.01 -2.25
N ILE A 89 -12.68 -7.01 -0.91
CA ILE A 89 -11.78 -6.13 -0.14
C ILE A 89 -10.32 -6.52 -0.36
N LYS A 90 -10.01 -7.83 -0.41
CA LYS A 90 -8.66 -8.31 -0.71
C LYS A 90 -8.21 -7.88 -2.09
N ASP A 91 -9.05 -8.03 -3.11
CA ASP A 91 -8.74 -7.63 -4.48
C ASP A 91 -8.58 -6.10 -4.59
N PHE A 92 -9.40 -5.33 -3.87
CA PHE A 92 -9.28 -3.87 -3.76
C PHE A 92 -7.94 -3.45 -3.13
N ILE A 93 -7.57 -4.03 -1.98
CA ILE A 93 -6.29 -3.73 -1.31
C ILE A 93 -5.12 -4.06 -2.23
N LEU A 94 -5.16 -5.21 -2.91
CA LEU A 94 -4.11 -5.62 -3.82
C LEU A 94 -3.94 -4.62 -4.96
N GLN A 95 -5.04 -4.23 -5.62
CA GLN A 95 -5.01 -3.26 -6.71
C GLN A 95 -4.49 -1.90 -6.25
N GLN A 96 -5.00 -1.37 -5.14
CA GLN A 96 -4.57 -0.06 -4.63
C GLN A 96 -3.10 -0.06 -4.20
N SER A 97 -2.61 -1.15 -3.62
CA SER A 97 -1.20 -1.29 -3.25
C SER A 97 -0.27 -1.23 -4.47
N GLU A 98 -0.67 -1.87 -5.58
CA GLU A 98 0.09 -1.84 -6.84
C GLU A 98 0.02 -0.47 -7.53
N ASP A 99 -1.15 0.16 -7.55
CA ASP A 99 -1.32 1.51 -8.11
C ASP A 99 -0.47 2.55 -7.37
N GLN A 100 -0.43 2.50 -6.03
CA GLN A 100 0.43 3.36 -5.22
C GLN A 100 1.92 3.13 -5.49
N ARG A 101 2.33 1.88 -5.69
CA ARG A 101 3.72 1.53 -6.07
C ARG A 101 4.07 2.05 -7.46
N MET A 102 3.17 1.91 -8.43
CA MET A 102 3.37 2.44 -9.78
C MET A 102 3.51 3.96 -9.77
N LYS A 103 2.63 4.67 -9.05
CA LYS A 103 2.70 6.14 -8.89
C LYS A 103 4.05 6.61 -8.34
N ARG A 104 4.65 5.88 -7.39
CA ARG A 104 5.99 6.22 -6.89
C ARG A 104 7.10 5.94 -7.90
N ARG A 105 7.01 4.84 -8.67
CA ARG A 105 8.01 4.52 -9.70
C ARG A 105 8.04 5.57 -10.82
N THR A 106 6.87 6.05 -11.25
CA THR A 106 6.78 7.06 -12.31
C THR A 106 7.30 8.42 -11.86
N LEU A 107 6.98 8.85 -10.63
CA LEU A 107 7.51 10.08 -10.02
C LEU A 107 9.06 10.06 -9.93
N ASN A 108 9.66 8.92 -9.59
CA ASN A 108 11.11 8.80 -9.48
C ASN A 108 11.81 8.87 -10.85
N THR A 109 11.16 8.39 -11.91
CA THR A 109 11.71 8.41 -13.28
C THR A 109 11.65 9.80 -13.90
N GLN A 110 10.64 10.61 -13.58
CA GLN A 110 10.50 11.98 -14.09
C GLN A 110 11.57 12.96 -13.53
N ASN A 111 12.24 12.62 -12.42
CA ASN A 111 13.27 13.48 -11.81
C ASN A 111 14.69 13.21 -12.36
N ILE A 112 14.89 12.14 -13.15
CA ILE A 112 16.21 11.72 -13.64
C ILE A 112 16.67 12.51 -14.89
N GLY A 113 15.78 13.29 -15.51
CA GLY A 113 16.09 14.05 -16.74
C GLY A 113 16.55 15.50 -16.54
N ALA A 114 16.79 15.97 -15.31
CA ALA A 114 17.03 17.40 -15.03
C ALA A 114 18.30 17.67 -14.20
N MET A 115 19.40 17.01 -14.52
CA MET A 115 20.73 17.46 -14.09
C MET A 115 21.56 17.77 -15.35
N PRO A 116 21.95 19.03 -15.62
CA PRO A 116 23.00 19.28 -16.59
C PRO A 116 24.32 18.75 -16.03
N ASP A 117 24.99 17.89 -16.80
CA ASP A 117 26.31 17.36 -16.47
C ASP A 117 27.31 18.52 -16.25
N PRO A 118 28.07 18.59 -15.14
CA PRO A 118 29.00 19.69 -14.89
C PRO A 118 30.27 19.67 -15.76
N ASP A 119 30.45 18.61 -16.55
CA ASP A 119 31.75 18.28 -17.18
C ASP A 119 31.86 18.70 -18.66
N SER A 120 31.01 19.61 -19.16
CA SER A 120 31.14 20.17 -20.53
C SER A 120 32.08 21.38 -20.64
N ILE A 121 32.97 21.60 -19.67
CA ILE A 121 34.07 22.56 -19.78
C ILE A 121 35.37 21.74 -19.89
N HIS A 122 36.17 22.02 -20.93
CA HIS A 122 37.30 21.26 -21.50
C HIS A 122 36.81 20.40 -22.68
N ASP A 123 37.05 20.73 -23.96
CA ASP A 123 38.28 21.24 -24.56
C ASP A 123 37.95 22.11 -25.80
N ILE A 124 38.28 23.40 -25.74
CA ILE A 124 38.64 24.13 -26.97
C ILE A 124 40.15 24.09 -27.02
N HIS A 125 40.65 23.12 -27.79
CA HIS A 125 42.04 23.03 -28.18
C HIS A 125 42.49 24.36 -28.81
N ASP A 126 43.54 24.95 -28.22
CA ASP A 126 44.52 25.76 -28.92
C ASP A 126 45.00 24.98 -30.15
N ASP A 127 44.56 25.35 -31.35
CA ASP A 127 45.23 24.95 -32.58
C ASP A 127 45.70 26.19 -33.35
N CYS A 128 46.99 26.15 -33.65
CA CYS A 128 47.77 27.21 -34.27
C CYS A 128 47.36 27.41 -35.72
N GLY A 129 47.15 28.65 -36.13
CA GLY A 129 46.95 29.00 -37.53
C GLY A 129 47.42 30.42 -37.84
N MET A 130 48.74 30.64 -37.88
CA MET A 130 49.32 31.81 -38.54
C MET A 130 49.12 31.68 -40.06
N PRO A 131 48.58 32.69 -40.77
CA PRO A 131 48.84 32.84 -42.19
C PRO A 131 49.90 33.93 -42.38
N HIS A 132 51.09 33.51 -42.80
CA HIS A 132 52.08 34.38 -43.43
C HIS A 132 51.83 34.42 -44.95
N MET A 133 52.06 35.60 -45.54
CA MET A 133 52.16 35.96 -46.97
C MET A 133 50.83 36.16 -47.70
N HIS A 134 50.62 37.24 -48.48
CA HIS A 134 51.55 38.09 -49.24
C HIS A 134 51.39 39.58 -48.93
#